data_AF-A0A9P5CBA0-F1
#
_entry.id   AF-A0A9P5CBA0-F1
#
_cell.length_a   1.000
_cell.length_b   1.000
_cell.length_c   1.000
_cell.angle_alpha   90.00
_cell.angle_beta   90.00
_cell.angle_gamma   90.00
#
_symmetry.space_group_name_H-M   'P 1'
#
loop_
_entity.id
_entity.type
_entity.pdbx_description
1 polymer ?
#
loop_
_entity_poly.entity_id
_entity_poly.type
_entity_poly.pdbx_seq_one_letter_code
_entity_poly.pdbx_strand_id
1 'polypeptide(L)'
;MKDSLVVNKSTNEAHQVHSVAAVKYAKLVSEFANLPDGRGANHEILRRFLERLLSHASASKNLSRHEERFALAYTFDKDDEKLEKVWTLSCAIEYESCFDFANKTDSETFKSLGRLLFLRGFPSAEWLSLIGAKYKVDSEFFMRFLHFKPAKGTTVNYSLPALPAATWNILELPIITIGERKVLPGFVHQADIDNMRKEARLKIQEHHDLLRGHEITVASSIVRDVAIIDHNSFALEQCIWICLQPLTRKNAEDSQWTLLVWTDAGRTPSVKSILDLKVLPEAFQNNATSLAPVIDYKPGTGLAAQQYTSHGHLHSIGGAEAASQLCVGYGRTLYTDVMATDPLYALTEVFNITTASVNQYLNLVEHKLAGFTDDEHYDNFDMLSNLRYSKDILYRQQRQLEQVNAWLKLYQLHGGTGWRTTNQEDPKAAQAVTSVVQRYEYLQTRVRTLQAQCQDAISSLMNSINLKEIKNSYEQSKRIGKLTFLAFAFAPLSFTTSFFAMNIGLKDLSLKTWFAATIILVSVTFFPMIFDVMGWVKNLQKKLCDVWRKARYI
;
A
#
# COMPACT_ATOMS: atom_id res chain seq x y z
N MET A 1 13.51 -54.77 -17.38
CA MET A 1 14.22 -54.60 -16.09
C MET A 1 15.57 -53.88 -16.22
N LYS A 2 16.28 -53.96 -17.37
CA LYS A 2 17.47 -53.13 -17.65
C LYS A 2 17.12 -51.68 -18.04
N ASP A 3 16.01 -51.45 -18.75
CA ASP A 3 15.63 -50.09 -19.20
C ASP A 3 15.15 -49.18 -18.06
N SER A 4 14.53 -49.74 -17.01
CA SER A 4 14.13 -49.00 -15.80
C SER A 4 15.31 -48.59 -14.91
N LEU A 5 16.45 -49.30 -14.99
CA LEU A 5 17.68 -48.96 -14.26
C LEU A 5 18.50 -47.87 -14.98
N VAL A 6 18.43 -47.80 -16.31
CA VAL A 6 19.12 -46.78 -17.11
C VAL A 6 18.40 -45.42 -17.01
N VAL A 7 17.06 -45.41 -17.05
CA VAL A 7 16.25 -44.19 -16.88
C VAL A 7 16.40 -43.59 -15.48
N ASN A 8 16.51 -44.42 -14.44
CA ASN A 8 16.74 -43.94 -13.06
C ASN A 8 18.15 -43.39 -12.83
N LYS A 9 19.13 -43.76 -13.66
CA LYS A 9 20.51 -43.28 -13.53
C LYS A 9 20.70 -41.93 -14.26
N SER A 10 20.14 -41.78 -15.46
CA SER A 10 20.19 -40.52 -16.22
C SER A 10 19.42 -39.38 -15.55
N THR A 11 18.27 -39.69 -14.94
CA THR A 11 17.49 -38.73 -14.15
C THR A 11 18.28 -38.25 -12.93
N ASN A 12 18.85 -39.17 -12.13
CA ASN A 12 19.68 -38.82 -10.97
C ASN A 12 20.90 -37.94 -11.32
N GLU A 13 21.56 -38.17 -12.46
CA GLU A 13 22.69 -37.34 -12.91
C GLU A 13 22.23 -35.92 -13.30
N ALA A 14 21.11 -35.77 -14.02
CA ALA A 14 20.57 -34.46 -14.38
C ALA A 14 20.12 -33.64 -13.15
N HIS A 15 19.55 -34.29 -12.13
CA HIS A 15 19.14 -33.61 -10.89
C HIS A 15 20.33 -33.06 -10.11
N GLN A 16 21.43 -33.80 -10.10
CA GLN A 16 22.67 -33.36 -9.44
C GLN A 16 23.23 -32.11 -10.14
N VAL A 17 23.06 -31.98 -11.46
CA VAL A 17 23.47 -30.79 -12.21
C VAL A 17 22.65 -29.55 -11.80
N HIS A 18 21.32 -29.66 -11.70
CA HIS A 18 20.46 -28.54 -11.29
C HIS A 18 20.68 -28.10 -9.85
N SER A 19 20.83 -29.06 -8.94
CA SER A 19 21.20 -28.81 -7.54
C SER A 19 22.54 -28.06 -7.44
N VAL A 20 23.55 -28.50 -8.20
CA VAL A 20 24.86 -27.82 -8.26
C VAL A 20 24.73 -26.41 -8.86
N ALA A 21 23.90 -26.22 -9.89
CA ALA A 21 23.66 -24.91 -10.50
C ALA A 21 22.98 -23.94 -9.53
N ALA A 22 21.99 -24.41 -8.76
CA ALA A 22 21.31 -23.64 -7.73
C ALA A 22 22.29 -23.19 -6.63
N VAL A 23 23.10 -24.11 -6.10
CA VAL A 23 24.15 -23.80 -5.11
C VAL A 23 25.17 -22.80 -5.66
N LYS A 24 25.56 -22.95 -6.93
CA LYS A 24 26.46 -22.00 -7.61
C LYS A 24 25.85 -20.60 -7.69
N TYR A 25 24.57 -20.49 -8.02
CA TYR A 25 23.86 -19.20 -8.04
C TYR A 25 23.86 -18.56 -6.65
N ALA A 26 23.47 -19.31 -5.61
CA ALA A 26 23.48 -18.82 -4.23
C ALA A 26 24.87 -18.35 -3.77
N LYS A 27 25.93 -19.07 -4.17
CA LYS A 27 27.31 -18.69 -3.88
C LYS A 27 27.70 -17.37 -4.55
N LEU A 28 27.35 -17.17 -5.83
CA LEU A 28 27.64 -15.93 -6.55
C LEU A 28 26.94 -14.72 -5.91
N VAL A 29 25.69 -14.88 -5.47
CA VAL A 29 24.96 -13.83 -4.74
C VAL A 29 25.64 -13.51 -3.41
N SER A 30 26.11 -14.54 -2.69
CA SER A 30 26.84 -14.35 -1.44
C SER A 30 28.19 -13.66 -1.63
N GLU A 31 28.92 -14.00 -2.68
CA GLU A 31 30.18 -13.33 -3.06
C GLU A 31 29.93 -11.86 -3.44
N PHE A 32 28.85 -11.58 -4.20
CA PHE A 32 28.46 -10.23 -4.55
C PHE A 32 28.11 -9.38 -3.32
N ALA A 33 27.31 -9.93 -2.40
CA ALA A 33 26.91 -9.24 -1.18
C ALA A 33 28.10 -8.88 -0.27
N ASN A 34 29.18 -9.67 -0.31
CA ASN A 34 30.40 -9.48 0.48
C ASN A 34 31.51 -8.71 -0.26
N LEU A 35 31.21 -8.06 -1.39
CA LEU A 35 32.21 -7.27 -2.10
C LEU A 35 32.79 -6.15 -1.21
N PRO A 36 34.13 -5.98 -1.17
CA PRO A 36 34.79 -5.03 -0.27
C PRO A 36 34.48 -3.56 -0.59
N ASP A 37 34.01 -3.27 -1.81
CA ASP A 37 33.62 -1.93 -2.24
C ASP A 37 32.19 -1.53 -1.85
N GLY A 38 31.45 -2.44 -1.21
CA GLY A 38 30.09 -2.19 -0.71
C GLY A 38 28.99 -2.21 -1.78
N ARG A 39 29.30 -2.47 -3.07
CA ARG A 39 28.28 -2.48 -4.13
C ARG A 39 27.16 -3.50 -3.91
N GLY A 40 27.48 -4.62 -3.26
CA GLY A 40 26.51 -5.66 -2.92
C GLY A 40 25.90 -5.54 -1.53
N ALA A 41 26.20 -4.50 -0.74
CA ALA A 41 25.76 -4.43 0.66
C ALA A 41 24.23 -4.55 0.84
N ASN A 42 23.45 -4.05 -0.14
CA ASN A 42 21.99 -4.14 -0.13
C ASN A 42 21.46 -5.57 -0.35
N HIS A 43 22.29 -6.49 -0.83
CA HIS A 43 21.95 -7.90 -1.02
C HIS A 43 22.11 -8.76 0.23
N GLU A 44 22.47 -8.17 1.38
CA GLU A 44 22.67 -8.88 2.64
C GLU A 44 21.44 -9.70 3.08
N ILE A 45 20.22 -9.15 2.86
CA ILE A 45 18.96 -9.86 3.17
C ILE A 45 18.85 -11.14 2.33
N LEU A 46 19.07 -11.03 1.02
CA LEU A 46 19.02 -12.17 0.11
C LEU A 46 20.15 -13.17 0.42
N ARG A 47 21.34 -12.69 0.76
CA ARG A 47 22.45 -13.55 1.17
C ARG A 47 22.04 -14.42 2.36
N ARG A 48 21.55 -13.82 3.45
CA ARG A 48 21.08 -14.56 4.64
C ARG A 48 19.97 -15.54 4.31
N PHE A 49 19.05 -15.17 3.42
CA PHE A 49 18.00 -16.05 2.94
C PHE A 49 18.58 -17.31 2.24
N LEU A 50 19.60 -17.12 1.40
CA LEU A 50 20.25 -18.20 0.65
C LEU A 50 21.29 -19.00 1.46
N GLU A 51 21.79 -18.47 2.58
CA GLU A 51 22.74 -19.18 3.45
C GLU A 51 22.20 -20.50 3.98
N ARG A 52 20.88 -20.59 4.25
CA ARG A 52 20.24 -21.85 4.63
C ARG A 52 20.52 -22.94 3.60
N LEU A 53 20.35 -22.63 2.32
CA LEU A 53 20.66 -23.57 1.24
C LEU A 53 22.14 -23.95 1.24
N LEU A 54 23.05 -22.99 1.39
CA LEU A 54 24.48 -23.24 1.40
C LEU A 54 24.90 -24.13 2.58
N SER A 55 24.27 -23.96 3.75
CA SER A 55 24.53 -24.77 4.94
C SER A 55 24.01 -26.22 4.82
N HIS A 56 22.90 -26.43 4.10
CA HIS A 56 22.31 -27.75 3.88
C HIS A 56 22.90 -28.49 2.66
N ALA A 57 23.42 -27.77 1.67
CA ALA A 57 24.03 -28.35 0.47
C ALA A 57 25.26 -29.22 0.76
N SER A 58 25.96 -28.98 1.87
CA SER A 58 27.02 -29.87 2.37
C SER A 58 26.50 -31.21 2.90
N ALA A 59 25.22 -31.31 3.28
CA ALA A 59 24.60 -32.48 3.89
C ALA A 59 23.68 -33.29 2.94
N SER A 60 23.00 -32.63 1.99
CA SER A 60 22.14 -33.29 1.00
C SER A 60 22.35 -32.70 -0.39
N LYS A 61 22.55 -33.56 -1.39
CA LYS A 61 22.67 -33.16 -2.80
C LYS A 61 21.33 -33.17 -3.55
N ASN A 62 20.25 -33.61 -2.90
CA ASN A 62 18.95 -33.84 -3.54
C ASN A 62 18.02 -32.64 -3.36
N LEU A 63 17.32 -32.26 -4.44
CA LEU A 63 16.27 -31.23 -4.42
C LEU A 63 15.06 -31.66 -3.59
N SER A 64 14.39 -30.70 -2.94
CA SER A 64 13.12 -30.95 -2.25
C SER A 64 12.08 -31.56 -3.17
N ARG A 65 11.41 -32.59 -2.65
CA ARG A 65 10.23 -33.24 -3.25
C ARG A 65 8.93 -32.85 -2.54
N HIS A 66 9.00 -31.94 -1.56
CA HIS A 66 7.81 -31.47 -0.87
C HIS A 66 6.89 -30.75 -1.84
N GLU A 67 5.60 -31.05 -1.74
CA GLU A 67 4.60 -30.49 -2.64
C GLU A 67 4.25 -29.06 -2.21
N GLU A 68 4.92 -28.10 -2.84
CA GLU A 68 4.85 -26.68 -2.49
C GLU A 68 3.97 -25.91 -3.49
N ARG A 69 3.90 -26.35 -4.76
CA ARG A 69 3.16 -25.68 -5.86
C ARG A 69 3.42 -24.18 -5.96
N PHE A 70 4.68 -23.81 -5.81
CA PHE A 70 5.15 -22.42 -5.83
C PHE A 70 5.13 -21.81 -7.25
N ALA A 71 5.35 -22.63 -8.28
CA ALA A 71 5.56 -22.17 -9.65
C ALA A 71 4.58 -22.83 -10.64
N LEU A 72 4.18 -22.06 -11.65
CA LEU A 72 3.31 -22.49 -12.74
C LEU A 72 3.75 -21.83 -14.05
N ALA A 73 3.84 -22.57 -15.15
CA ALA A 73 4.29 -22.05 -16.43
C ALA A 73 3.22 -22.10 -17.53
N TYR A 74 3.31 -21.12 -18.43
CA TYR A 74 2.66 -21.10 -19.73
C TYR A 74 3.72 -20.99 -20.82
N THR A 75 3.61 -21.83 -21.85
CA THR A 75 4.49 -21.83 -23.02
C THR A 75 3.67 -21.62 -24.30
N PHE A 76 4.34 -21.20 -25.37
CA PHE A 76 3.72 -21.04 -26.68
C PHE A 76 4.20 -22.17 -27.59
N ASP A 77 3.27 -23.02 -27.98
CA ASP A 77 3.55 -24.12 -28.89
C ASP A 77 3.21 -23.69 -30.31
N LYS A 78 4.14 -23.97 -31.22
CA LYS A 78 3.96 -23.73 -32.65
C LYS A 78 3.15 -24.88 -33.24
N ASP A 79 2.08 -24.54 -33.94
CA ASP A 79 1.31 -25.53 -34.70
C ASP A 79 2.05 -25.84 -36.01
N ASP A 80 2.86 -26.90 -36.02
CA ASP A 80 3.68 -27.29 -37.18
C ASP A 80 2.86 -27.87 -38.35
N GLU A 81 1.56 -28.14 -38.16
CA GLU A 81 0.67 -28.69 -39.21
C GLU A 81 0.06 -27.61 -40.12
N LYS A 82 0.15 -26.32 -39.76
CA LYS A 82 -0.39 -25.21 -40.56
C LYS A 82 0.71 -24.45 -41.30
N LEU A 83 0.45 -24.10 -42.57
CA LEU A 83 1.32 -23.27 -43.42
C LEU A 83 1.51 -21.85 -42.87
N GLU A 84 0.57 -21.35 -42.05
CA GLU A 84 0.68 -20.09 -41.32
C GLU A 84 1.24 -20.34 -39.91
N LYS A 85 2.15 -19.46 -39.44
CA LYS A 85 2.71 -19.51 -38.08
C LYS A 85 1.64 -19.21 -37.03
N VAL A 86 0.81 -20.19 -36.69
CA VAL A 86 -0.20 -20.07 -35.63
C VAL A 86 0.39 -20.56 -34.32
N TRP A 87 0.43 -19.68 -33.31
CA TRP A 87 0.86 -20.01 -31.96
C TRP A 87 -0.34 -20.37 -31.09
N THR A 88 -0.18 -21.38 -30.24
CA THR A 88 -1.18 -21.76 -29.24
C THR A 88 -0.58 -21.65 -27.85
N LEU A 89 -1.36 -21.15 -26.90
CA LEU A 89 -0.97 -21.09 -25.50
C LEU A 89 -1.17 -22.47 -24.89
N SER A 90 -0.13 -23.04 -24.30
CA SER A 90 -0.21 -24.33 -23.61
C SER A 90 -1.20 -24.26 -22.44
N CYS A 91 -1.74 -25.42 -22.05
CA CYS A 91 -2.36 -25.52 -20.73
C CYS A 91 -1.33 -25.18 -19.64
N ALA A 92 -1.82 -24.67 -18.51
CA ALA A 92 -0.98 -24.31 -17.39
C ALA A 92 -0.23 -25.54 -16.85
N ILE A 93 1.09 -25.46 -16.79
CA ILE A 93 1.96 -26.52 -16.27
C ILE A 93 2.29 -26.17 -14.82
N GLU A 94 1.61 -26.81 -13.88
CA GLU A 94 1.88 -26.63 -12.45
C GLU A 94 3.06 -27.51 -12.02
N TYR A 95 4.02 -26.92 -11.30
CA TYR A 95 5.17 -27.62 -10.76
C TYR A 95 4.95 -27.94 -9.29
N GLU A 96 4.90 -29.22 -8.95
CA GLU A 96 4.56 -29.66 -7.59
C GLU A 96 5.69 -29.36 -6.58
N SER A 97 6.94 -29.50 -6.99
CA SER A 97 8.13 -29.36 -6.14
C SER A 97 9.34 -28.84 -6.94
N CYS A 98 10.42 -28.48 -6.24
CA CYS A 98 11.70 -28.12 -6.88
C CYS A 98 12.22 -29.25 -7.78
N PHE A 99 12.05 -30.50 -7.36
CA PHE A 99 12.39 -31.69 -8.14
C PHE A 99 11.60 -31.77 -9.44
N ASP A 100 10.28 -31.60 -9.36
CA ASP A 100 9.39 -31.65 -10.53
C ASP A 100 9.69 -30.52 -11.52
N PHE A 101 9.98 -29.32 -11.02
CA PHE A 101 10.42 -28.18 -11.83
C PHE A 101 11.69 -28.49 -12.63
N ALA A 102 12.74 -29.02 -11.98
CA ALA A 102 13.99 -29.35 -12.67
C ALA A 102 13.77 -30.33 -13.83
N ASN A 103 12.85 -31.28 -13.67
CA ASN A 103 12.61 -32.35 -14.64
C ASN A 103 11.81 -31.88 -15.86
N LYS A 104 10.65 -31.26 -15.61
CA LYS A 104 9.74 -30.81 -16.67
C LYS A 104 10.34 -29.66 -17.49
N THR A 105 11.10 -28.77 -16.85
CA THR A 105 11.63 -27.58 -17.50
C THR A 105 12.65 -27.93 -18.59
N ASP A 106 13.45 -28.98 -18.42
CA ASP A 106 14.48 -29.42 -19.39
C ASP A 106 13.86 -30.02 -20.66
N SER A 107 12.73 -30.72 -20.55
CA SER A 107 11.99 -31.23 -21.72
C SER A 107 11.33 -30.12 -22.54
N GLU A 108 11.01 -28.98 -21.92
CA GLU A 108 10.22 -27.90 -22.51
C GLU A 108 11.07 -26.76 -23.08
N THR A 109 12.34 -26.62 -22.69
CA THR A 109 13.14 -25.41 -22.99
C THR A 109 13.47 -25.21 -24.47
N PHE A 110 13.21 -26.21 -25.33
CA PHE A 110 13.63 -26.19 -26.73
C PHE A 110 12.54 -25.78 -27.74
N LYS A 111 11.28 -25.63 -27.33
CA LYS A 111 10.16 -25.54 -28.29
C LYS A 111 9.49 -24.16 -28.44
N SER A 112 9.54 -23.30 -27.42
CA SER A 112 8.76 -22.05 -27.39
C SER A 112 9.59 -20.78 -27.67
N LEU A 113 9.00 -19.79 -28.35
CA LEU A 113 9.58 -18.45 -28.50
C LEU A 113 9.50 -17.61 -27.21
N GLY A 114 8.48 -17.85 -26.39
CA GLY A 114 8.23 -17.09 -25.16
C GLY A 114 7.83 -18.00 -23.99
N ARG A 115 7.97 -17.52 -22.76
CA ARG A 115 7.52 -18.28 -21.59
C ARG A 115 7.07 -17.33 -20.50
N LEU A 116 5.94 -17.63 -19.87
CA LEU A 116 5.53 -16.98 -18.63
C LEU A 116 5.62 -17.97 -17.47
N LEU A 117 6.33 -17.57 -16.43
CA LEU A 117 6.45 -18.31 -15.18
C LEU A 117 5.77 -17.52 -14.07
N PHE A 118 4.61 -17.98 -13.64
CA PHE A 118 3.92 -17.46 -12.47
C PHE A 118 4.53 -18.06 -11.21
N LEU A 119 4.89 -17.20 -10.26
CA LEU A 119 5.35 -17.57 -8.92
C LEU A 119 4.34 -17.07 -7.89
N ARG A 120 4.10 -17.84 -6.82
CA ARG A 120 3.05 -17.56 -5.84
C ARG A 120 3.61 -17.47 -4.42
N GLY A 121 3.31 -16.38 -3.72
CA GLY A 121 3.54 -16.24 -2.30
C GLY A 121 5.01 -16.28 -1.88
N PHE A 122 5.26 -16.68 -0.63
CA PHE A 122 6.59 -16.70 -0.03
C PHE A 122 7.48 -17.84 -0.57
N PRO A 123 8.74 -17.61 -0.92
CA PRO A 123 9.60 -18.61 -1.56
C PRO A 123 10.37 -19.45 -0.53
N SER A 124 11.01 -20.53 -1.03
CA SER A 124 12.13 -21.17 -0.34
C SER A 124 13.47 -20.78 -0.98
N ALA A 125 14.58 -20.93 -0.24
CA ALA A 125 15.93 -20.71 -0.76
C ALA A 125 16.27 -21.62 -1.96
N GLU A 126 15.74 -22.85 -1.94
CA GLU A 126 15.86 -23.79 -3.05
C GLU A 126 15.17 -23.27 -4.31
N TRP A 127 13.91 -22.82 -4.21
CA TRP A 127 13.15 -22.27 -5.34
C TRP A 127 13.85 -21.08 -5.99
N LEU A 128 14.27 -20.07 -5.20
CA LEU A 128 14.93 -18.88 -5.73
C LEU A 128 16.25 -19.23 -6.42
N SER A 129 17.04 -20.10 -5.81
CA SER A 129 18.33 -20.51 -6.37
C SER A 129 18.17 -21.30 -7.65
N LEU A 130 17.17 -22.20 -7.72
CA LEU A 130 16.89 -23.03 -8.89
C LEU A 130 16.39 -22.19 -10.07
N ILE A 131 15.41 -21.31 -9.83
CA ILE A 131 14.85 -20.41 -10.84
C ILE A 131 15.93 -19.42 -11.30
N GLY A 132 16.66 -18.81 -10.36
CA GLY A 132 17.77 -17.91 -10.64
C GLY A 132 18.86 -18.56 -11.48
N ALA A 133 19.25 -19.79 -11.14
CA ALA A 133 20.26 -20.54 -11.88
C ALA A 133 19.80 -20.92 -13.30
N LYS A 134 18.55 -21.37 -13.44
CA LYS A 134 17.97 -21.86 -14.70
C LYS A 134 17.77 -20.72 -15.70
N TYR A 135 17.17 -19.61 -15.26
CA TYR A 135 16.84 -18.49 -16.15
C TYR A 135 17.86 -17.36 -16.13
N LYS A 136 18.86 -17.38 -15.23
CA LYS A 136 19.84 -16.28 -15.04
C LYS A 136 19.17 -14.98 -14.56
N VAL A 137 18.20 -15.11 -13.67
CA VAL A 137 17.48 -13.98 -13.08
C VAL A 137 18.44 -13.12 -12.27
N ASP A 138 18.35 -11.81 -12.45
CA ASP A 138 19.06 -10.82 -11.64
C ASP A 138 18.71 -10.99 -10.15
N SER A 139 19.73 -11.03 -9.28
CA SER A 139 19.52 -11.13 -7.84
C SER A 139 18.80 -9.92 -7.24
N GLU A 140 18.87 -8.75 -7.90
CA GLU A 140 18.13 -7.56 -7.50
C GLU A 140 16.61 -7.82 -7.46
N PHE A 141 16.09 -8.63 -8.38
CA PHE A 141 14.67 -9.01 -8.41
C PHE A 141 14.25 -9.76 -7.12
N PHE A 142 15.06 -10.74 -6.71
CA PHE A 142 14.81 -11.51 -5.49
C PHE A 142 15.03 -10.69 -4.23
N MET A 143 16.07 -9.85 -4.21
CA MET A 143 16.38 -8.96 -3.08
C MET A 143 15.22 -7.99 -2.83
N ARG A 144 14.73 -7.33 -3.88
CA ARG A 144 13.61 -6.39 -3.78
C ARG A 144 12.32 -7.07 -3.32
N PHE A 145 12.03 -8.28 -3.81
CA PHE A 145 10.86 -9.03 -3.37
C PHE A 145 10.89 -9.32 -1.86
N LEU A 146 12.06 -9.72 -1.34
CA LEU A 146 12.29 -10.04 0.08
C LEU A 146 12.48 -8.79 0.96
N HIS A 147 12.43 -7.59 0.39
CA HIS A 147 12.58 -6.35 1.14
C HIS A 147 11.27 -5.99 1.87
N PHE A 148 11.14 -6.48 3.09
CA PHE A 148 10.05 -6.14 4.00
C PHE A 148 10.43 -4.99 4.93
N LYS A 149 9.50 -4.05 5.19
CA LYS A 149 9.73 -2.87 6.02
C LYS A 149 10.18 -3.31 7.42
N PRO A 150 11.36 -2.91 7.89
CA PRO A 150 11.86 -3.45 9.12
C PRO A 150 11.33 -2.68 10.33
N ALA A 151 11.33 -3.34 11.49
CA ALA A 151 10.94 -2.73 12.75
C ALA A 151 11.81 -1.48 13.04
N LYS A 152 11.23 -0.48 13.73
CA LYS A 152 11.95 0.75 14.13
C LYS A 152 13.31 0.39 14.76
N GLY A 153 14.42 0.89 14.18
CA GLY A 153 15.78 0.72 14.72
C GLY A 153 16.74 -0.14 13.90
N THR A 154 16.31 -0.66 12.75
CA THR A 154 17.15 -1.41 11.79
C THR A 154 17.60 -0.52 10.63
N THR A 155 18.70 -0.89 9.96
CA THR A 155 19.22 -0.17 8.79
C THR A 155 18.20 -0.21 7.66
N VAL A 156 17.60 0.94 7.35
CA VAL A 156 16.70 1.11 6.21
C VAL A 156 17.53 1.04 4.93
N ASN A 157 17.10 0.25 3.95
CA ASN A 157 17.74 0.26 2.64
C ASN A 157 17.33 1.52 1.86
N TYR A 158 18.24 2.48 1.77
CA TYR A 158 18.03 3.74 1.06
C TYR A 158 18.31 3.65 -0.45
N SER A 159 18.68 2.48 -0.98
CA SER A 159 18.80 2.28 -2.43
C SER A 159 17.46 2.07 -3.13
N LEU A 160 16.37 1.93 -2.36
CA LEU A 160 15.02 1.74 -2.88
C LEU A 160 14.17 3.00 -2.64
N PRO A 161 13.34 3.41 -3.61
CA PRO A 161 13.17 2.80 -4.93
C PRO A 161 14.38 3.05 -5.84
N ALA A 162 14.71 2.05 -6.67
CA ALA A 162 15.78 2.17 -7.65
C ALA A 162 15.38 3.15 -8.78
N LEU A 163 16.37 3.69 -9.49
CA LEU A 163 16.13 4.55 -10.63
C LEU A 163 15.43 3.75 -11.75
N PRO A 164 14.32 4.26 -12.34
CA PRO A 164 13.58 3.53 -13.37
C PRO A 164 14.42 3.06 -14.57
N ALA A 165 15.46 3.82 -14.94
CA ALA A 165 16.39 3.46 -16.02
C ALA A 165 17.30 2.27 -15.67
N ALA A 166 17.61 2.07 -14.39
CA ALA A 166 18.43 0.94 -13.92
C ALA A 166 17.62 -0.36 -13.80
N THR A 167 16.29 -0.25 -13.72
CA THR A 167 15.37 -1.40 -13.56
C THR A 167 14.47 -1.56 -14.78
N TRP A 168 15.03 -1.44 -15.98
CA TRP A 168 14.27 -1.53 -17.23
C TRP A 168 13.58 -2.89 -17.41
N ASN A 169 14.10 -3.96 -16.82
CA ASN A 169 13.56 -5.32 -16.89
C ASN A 169 12.72 -5.73 -15.67
N ILE A 170 12.65 -4.91 -14.60
CA ILE A 170 11.92 -5.22 -13.37
C ILE A 170 10.79 -4.21 -13.17
N LEU A 171 9.58 -4.70 -12.96
CA LEU A 171 8.39 -3.89 -12.72
C LEU A 171 7.66 -4.35 -11.45
N GLU A 172 7.19 -3.39 -10.68
CA GLU A 172 6.47 -3.58 -9.43
C GLU A 172 5.06 -2.99 -9.59
N LEU A 173 4.03 -3.83 -9.50
CA LEU A 173 2.64 -3.42 -9.68
C LEU A 173 1.87 -3.59 -8.36
N PRO A 174 1.26 -2.51 -7.82
CA PRO A 174 0.37 -2.65 -6.69
C PRO A 174 -0.90 -3.37 -7.10
N ILE A 175 -1.39 -4.25 -6.22
CA ILE A 175 -2.70 -4.88 -6.36
C ILE A 175 -3.42 -4.85 -5.03
N ILE A 176 -4.66 -4.40 -5.05
CA ILE A 176 -5.42 -4.09 -3.84
C ILE A 176 -6.62 -5.03 -3.74
N THR A 177 -6.78 -5.69 -2.60
CA THR A 177 -7.99 -6.46 -2.31
C THR A 177 -8.80 -5.72 -1.26
N ILE A 178 -10.05 -5.37 -1.58
CA ILE A 178 -10.97 -4.76 -0.63
C ILE A 178 -11.55 -5.87 0.25
N GLY A 179 -11.50 -5.67 1.56
CA GLY A 179 -12.13 -6.53 2.54
C GLY A 179 -13.28 -5.82 3.23
N GLU A 180 -14.34 -6.56 3.48
CA GLU A 180 -15.55 -6.07 4.12
C GLU A 180 -15.99 -7.00 5.25
N ARG A 181 -16.45 -6.42 6.34
CA ARG A 181 -17.07 -7.09 7.46
C ARG A 181 -18.51 -6.64 7.58
N LYS A 182 -19.42 -7.60 7.66
CA LYS A 182 -20.83 -7.32 7.95
C LYS A 182 -20.98 -6.96 9.43
N VAL A 183 -21.29 -5.70 9.72
CA VAL A 183 -21.57 -5.22 11.07
C VAL A 183 -23.00 -4.69 11.12
N LEU A 184 -23.70 -4.91 12.23
CA LEU A 184 -25.01 -4.30 12.46
C LEU A 184 -24.85 -2.77 12.53
N PRO A 185 -25.79 -2.00 11.96
CA PRO A 185 -25.74 -0.55 12.05
C PRO A 185 -25.78 -0.14 13.53
N GLY A 186 -24.71 0.54 13.97
CA GLY A 186 -24.53 1.03 15.33
C GLY A 186 -23.49 2.14 15.36
N PHE A 187 -23.50 2.95 16.42
CA PHE A 187 -22.51 4.00 16.61
C PHE A 187 -21.15 3.37 16.93
N VAL A 188 -20.19 3.51 16.02
CA VAL A 188 -18.78 3.16 16.26
C VAL A 188 -18.03 4.45 16.56
N HIS A 189 -17.32 4.49 17.68
CA HIS A 189 -16.54 5.66 18.05
C HIS A 189 -15.27 5.75 17.20
N GLN A 190 -14.87 6.96 16.83
CA GLN A 190 -13.64 7.19 16.05
C GLN A 190 -12.39 6.63 16.76
N ALA A 191 -12.37 6.65 18.09
CA ALA A 191 -11.29 6.07 18.89
C ALA A 191 -11.09 4.58 18.60
N ASP A 192 -12.16 3.84 18.32
CA ASP A 192 -12.08 2.42 17.97
C ASP A 192 -11.45 2.23 16.59
N ILE A 193 -11.80 3.09 15.62
CA ILE A 193 -11.20 3.09 14.28
C ILE A 193 -9.70 3.42 14.37
N ASP A 194 -9.33 4.43 15.15
CA ASP A 194 -7.93 4.81 15.33
C ASP A 194 -7.12 3.74 16.08
N ASN A 195 -7.75 3.00 17.00
CA ASN A 195 -7.16 1.83 17.64
C ASN A 195 -6.97 0.69 16.63
N MET A 196 -7.97 0.39 15.79
CA MET A 196 -7.84 -0.59 14.71
C MET A 196 -6.72 -0.23 13.73
N ARG A 197 -6.56 1.07 13.39
CA ARG A 197 -5.46 1.56 12.54
C ARG A 197 -4.08 1.36 13.19
N LYS A 198 -3.96 1.55 14.50
CA LYS A 198 -2.72 1.28 15.25
C LYS A 198 -2.43 -0.22 15.30
N GLU A 199 -3.44 -1.03 15.61
CA GLU A 199 -3.35 -2.48 15.68
C GLU A 199 -2.92 -3.08 14.33
N ALA A 200 -3.51 -2.63 13.22
CA ALA A 200 -3.14 -3.07 11.87
C ALA A 200 -1.65 -2.83 11.57
N ARG A 201 -1.11 -1.67 11.98
CA ARG A 201 0.32 -1.35 11.80
C ARG A 201 1.22 -2.29 12.61
N LEU A 202 0.83 -2.64 13.83
CA LEU A 202 1.59 -3.57 14.68
C LEU A 202 1.56 -4.99 14.08
N LYS A 203 0.38 -5.49 13.71
CA LYS A 203 0.22 -6.82 13.11
C LYS A 203 0.95 -6.98 11.79
N ILE A 204 0.97 -5.94 10.95
CA ILE A 204 1.78 -5.95 9.72
C ILE A 204 3.28 -5.98 10.01
N GLN A 205 3.73 -5.27 11.05
CA GLN A 205 5.12 -5.31 11.46
C GLN A 205 5.51 -6.72 11.96
N GLU A 206 4.67 -7.35 12.79
CA GLU A 206 4.85 -8.73 13.25
C GLU A 206 4.89 -9.72 12.08
N HIS A 207 4.00 -9.59 11.12
CA HIS A 207 4.01 -10.40 9.90
C HIS A 207 5.30 -10.21 9.09
N HIS A 208 5.80 -8.99 8.95
CA HIS A 208 7.07 -8.71 8.27
C HIS A 208 8.27 -9.25 9.05
N ASP A 209 8.21 -9.29 10.38
CA ASP A 209 9.21 -9.95 11.22
C ASP A 209 9.24 -11.47 11.00
N LEU A 210 8.07 -12.13 10.91
CA LEU A 210 7.98 -13.56 10.59
C LEU A 210 8.53 -13.89 9.19
N LEU A 211 8.25 -13.03 8.20
CA LEU A 211 8.78 -13.17 6.84
C LEU A 211 10.31 -13.04 6.82
N ARG A 212 10.87 -12.08 7.56
CA ARG A 212 12.33 -11.92 7.73
C ARG A 212 12.97 -13.04 8.56
N GLY A 213 12.22 -13.60 9.50
CA GLY A 213 12.61 -14.78 10.29
C GLY A 213 12.59 -16.07 9.47
N HIS A 214 11.97 -16.05 8.29
CA HIS A 214 11.78 -17.24 7.44
C HIS A 214 11.01 -18.34 8.18
N GLU A 215 10.04 -17.94 9.00
CA GLU A 215 9.20 -18.81 9.84
C GLU A 215 7.84 -19.12 9.19
N ILE A 216 7.76 -18.91 7.87
CA ILE A 216 6.52 -19.00 7.10
C ILE A 216 6.65 -20.11 6.06
N THR A 217 5.53 -20.80 5.81
CA THR A 217 5.43 -21.89 4.84
C THR A 217 5.60 -21.39 3.42
N VAL A 218 6.25 -22.18 2.57
CA VAL A 218 6.40 -21.88 1.14
C VAL A 218 5.03 -21.73 0.48
N ALA A 219 4.93 -20.79 -0.46
CA ALA A 219 3.72 -20.39 -1.16
C ALA A 219 2.57 -19.88 -0.26
N SER A 220 2.87 -19.41 0.95
CA SER A 220 1.91 -18.63 1.75
C SER A 220 1.69 -17.24 1.15
N SER A 221 0.51 -16.67 1.36
CA SER A 221 0.24 -15.28 0.97
C SER A 221 1.12 -14.30 1.76
N ILE A 222 1.46 -13.18 1.13
CA ILE A 222 2.22 -12.07 1.70
C ILE A 222 1.33 -10.83 1.70
N VAL A 223 1.33 -10.08 2.80
CA VAL A 223 0.63 -8.79 2.87
C VAL A 223 1.63 -7.67 3.10
N ARG A 224 1.68 -6.71 2.17
CA ARG A 224 2.66 -5.61 2.18
C ARG A 224 2.20 -4.47 3.08
N ASP A 225 0.91 -4.19 3.11
CA ASP A 225 0.31 -3.16 3.97
C ASP A 225 -1.20 -3.42 4.15
N VAL A 226 -1.79 -2.80 5.17
CA VAL A 226 -3.24 -2.88 5.45
C VAL A 226 -3.74 -1.49 5.76
N ALA A 227 -4.75 -1.04 5.01
CA ALA A 227 -5.42 0.23 5.23
C ALA A 227 -6.81 0.00 5.84
N ILE A 228 -7.02 0.46 7.08
CA ILE A 228 -8.35 0.47 7.73
C ILE A 228 -9.10 1.74 7.34
N ILE A 229 -10.04 1.61 6.41
CA ILE A 229 -10.80 2.74 5.86
C ILE A 229 -11.83 3.21 6.88
N ASP A 230 -12.65 2.29 7.36
CA ASP A 230 -13.63 2.50 8.42
C ASP A 230 -13.81 1.24 9.28
N HIS A 231 -14.88 1.17 10.07
CA HIS A 231 -15.19 0.04 10.92
C HIS A 231 -15.66 -1.22 10.18
N ASN A 232 -16.00 -1.12 8.89
CA ASN A 232 -16.58 -2.21 8.08
C ASN A 232 -15.70 -2.59 6.90
N SER A 233 -14.77 -1.74 6.49
CA SER A 233 -13.98 -1.90 5.28
C SER A 233 -12.50 -1.66 5.52
N PHE A 234 -11.70 -2.51 4.91
CA PHE A 234 -10.25 -2.40 4.86
C PHE A 234 -9.75 -2.70 3.44
N ALA A 235 -8.51 -2.33 3.16
CA ALA A 235 -7.83 -2.69 1.93
C ALA A 235 -6.52 -3.40 2.24
N LEU A 236 -6.33 -4.56 1.64
CA LEU A 236 -5.07 -5.31 1.64
C LEU A 236 -4.23 -4.84 0.47
N GLU A 237 -3.03 -4.37 0.74
CA GLU A 237 -2.05 -4.06 -0.30
C GLU A 237 -1.12 -5.27 -0.49
N GLN A 238 -1.09 -5.77 -1.71
CA GLN A 238 -0.20 -6.81 -2.21
C GLN A 238 0.53 -6.29 -3.44
N CYS A 239 1.49 -7.06 -3.93
CA CYS A 239 2.28 -6.71 -5.09
C CYS A 239 2.39 -7.85 -6.11
N ILE A 240 2.53 -7.46 -7.38
CA ILE A 240 2.94 -8.32 -8.46
C ILE A 240 4.28 -7.81 -9.00
N TRP A 241 5.28 -8.68 -8.93
CA TRP A 241 6.64 -8.42 -9.37
C TRP A 241 6.85 -9.07 -10.72
N ILE A 242 7.34 -8.31 -11.69
CA ILE A 242 7.59 -8.79 -13.04
C ILE A 242 9.07 -8.64 -13.33
N CYS A 243 9.69 -9.70 -13.87
CA CYS A 243 11.05 -9.66 -14.39
C CYS A 243 11.08 -10.22 -15.80
N LEU A 244 11.55 -9.43 -16.77
CA LEU A 244 11.86 -9.91 -18.10
C LEU A 244 13.31 -10.39 -18.15
N GLN A 245 13.49 -11.60 -18.67
CA GLN A 245 14.79 -12.17 -18.94
C GLN A 245 14.89 -12.51 -20.43
N PRO A 246 15.59 -11.68 -21.23
CA PRO A 246 15.85 -12.01 -22.62
C PRO A 246 16.87 -13.15 -22.70
N LEU A 247 16.61 -14.10 -23.60
CA LEU A 247 17.47 -15.22 -23.88
C LEU A 247 18.02 -15.08 -25.31
N THR A 248 19.12 -14.35 -25.44
CA THR A 248 19.78 -14.17 -26.74
C THR A 248 20.62 -15.41 -27.04
N ARG A 249 20.16 -16.27 -27.95
CA ARG A 249 20.99 -17.37 -28.48
C ARG A 249 21.96 -16.80 -29.51
N LYS A 250 23.24 -17.12 -29.37
CA LYS A 250 24.32 -16.63 -30.26
C LYS A 250 24.12 -16.93 -31.76
N ASN A 251 23.20 -17.82 -32.13
CA ASN A 251 23.00 -18.31 -33.51
C ASN A 251 21.52 -18.36 -33.95
N ALA A 252 20.58 -17.75 -33.24
CA ALA A 252 19.16 -17.78 -33.60
C ALA A 252 18.68 -16.39 -34.03
N GLU A 253 17.99 -16.29 -35.17
CA GLU A 253 17.35 -15.05 -35.63
C GLU A 253 16.22 -14.60 -34.69
N ASP A 254 15.59 -15.55 -33.99
CA ASP A 254 14.51 -15.28 -33.05
C ASP A 254 15.02 -15.18 -31.59
N SER A 255 14.78 -14.03 -30.95
CA SER A 255 15.09 -13.83 -29.53
C SER A 255 14.04 -14.52 -28.66
N GLN A 256 14.46 -15.50 -27.87
CA GLN A 256 13.59 -16.10 -26.84
C GLN A 256 13.50 -15.19 -25.62
N TRP A 257 12.40 -15.28 -24.89
CA TRP A 257 12.21 -14.53 -23.65
C TRP A 257 11.52 -15.36 -22.57
N THR A 258 11.80 -15.02 -21.31
CA THR A 258 11.08 -15.55 -20.15
C THR A 258 10.62 -14.40 -19.28
N LEU A 259 9.32 -14.34 -19.02
CA LEU A 259 8.72 -13.44 -18.04
C LEU A 259 8.49 -14.20 -16.75
N LEU A 260 9.03 -13.67 -15.65
CA LEU A 260 8.68 -14.10 -14.32
C LEU A 260 7.61 -13.15 -13.79
N VAL A 261 6.46 -13.68 -13.40
CA VAL A 261 5.34 -12.92 -12.82
C VAL A 261 5.09 -13.47 -11.43
N TRP A 262 5.61 -12.79 -10.41
CA TRP A 262 5.56 -13.23 -9.02
C TRP A 262 4.52 -12.46 -8.24
N THR A 263 3.47 -13.15 -7.82
CA THR A 263 2.39 -12.58 -7.02
C THR A 263 2.61 -12.84 -5.54
N ASP A 264 2.23 -11.88 -4.71
CA ASP A 264 2.18 -12.07 -3.25
C ASP A 264 1.08 -13.04 -2.80
N ALA A 265 0.11 -13.36 -3.67
CA ALA A 265 -0.94 -14.31 -3.35
C ALA A 265 -0.41 -15.75 -3.29
N GLY A 266 -0.80 -16.46 -2.23
CA GLY A 266 -0.36 -17.82 -1.97
C GLY A 266 -1.06 -18.89 -2.82
N ARG A 267 -0.72 -20.16 -2.53
CA ARG A 267 -1.23 -21.35 -3.22
C ARG A 267 -2.75 -21.53 -3.05
N THR A 268 -3.28 -21.30 -1.85
CA THR A 268 -4.70 -21.53 -1.51
C THR A 268 -5.39 -20.20 -1.22
N PRO A 269 -5.75 -19.44 -2.26
CA PRO A 269 -6.27 -18.10 -2.07
C PRO A 269 -7.69 -18.17 -1.49
N SER A 270 -7.81 -17.76 -0.24
CA SER A 270 -9.08 -17.71 0.46
C SER A 270 -9.01 -16.67 1.56
N VAL A 271 -10.17 -16.14 1.95
CA VAL A 271 -10.28 -15.23 3.10
C VAL A 271 -9.70 -15.90 4.34
N LYS A 272 -9.92 -17.21 4.51
CA LYS A 272 -9.34 -17.99 5.60
C LYS A 272 -7.80 -17.93 5.60
N SER A 273 -7.17 -18.07 4.44
CA SER A 273 -5.71 -17.93 4.31
C SER A 273 -5.23 -16.58 4.85
N ILE A 274 -5.90 -15.49 4.48
CA ILE A 274 -5.57 -14.14 4.99
C ILE A 274 -5.83 -14.01 6.49
N LEU A 275 -6.93 -14.56 7.00
CA LEU A 275 -7.25 -14.54 8.43
C LEU A 275 -6.22 -15.34 9.24
N ASP A 276 -5.77 -16.49 8.73
CA ASP A 276 -4.77 -17.35 9.35
C ASP A 276 -3.39 -16.66 9.46
N LEU A 277 -3.08 -15.68 8.59
CA LEU A 277 -1.88 -14.83 8.71
C LEU A 277 -1.94 -13.87 9.90
N LYS A 278 -3.11 -13.66 10.53
CA LYS A 278 -3.34 -12.76 11.67
C LYS A 278 -2.93 -11.30 11.43
N VAL A 279 -2.89 -10.86 10.16
CA VAL A 279 -2.48 -9.50 9.76
C VAL A 279 -3.52 -8.41 10.00
N LEU A 280 -4.80 -8.80 10.17
CA LEU A 280 -5.90 -7.86 10.38
C LEU A 280 -6.18 -7.60 11.86
N PRO A 281 -6.72 -6.42 12.22
CA PRO A 281 -7.22 -6.13 13.56
C PRO A 281 -8.22 -7.19 14.05
N GLU A 282 -8.29 -7.45 15.36
CA GLU A 282 -9.17 -8.47 15.95
C GLU A 282 -10.63 -8.31 15.50
N ALA A 283 -11.07 -7.06 15.32
CA ALA A 283 -12.37 -6.71 14.77
C ALA A 283 -12.68 -7.40 13.42
N PHE A 284 -11.68 -7.55 12.55
CA PHE A 284 -11.79 -8.19 11.23
C PHE A 284 -11.34 -9.66 11.23
N GLN A 285 -10.94 -10.22 12.38
CA GLN A 285 -10.52 -11.62 12.51
C GLN A 285 -11.68 -12.56 12.80
N ASN A 286 -12.69 -12.57 11.92
CA ASN A 286 -13.87 -13.41 12.10
C ASN A 286 -14.47 -13.88 10.77
N ASN A 287 -15.38 -14.85 10.87
CA ASN A 287 -16.07 -15.45 9.73
C ASN A 287 -17.04 -14.49 9.01
N ALA A 288 -17.33 -13.31 9.58
CA ALA A 288 -18.14 -12.29 8.92
C ALA A 288 -17.33 -11.40 7.96
N THR A 289 -16.00 -11.59 7.94
CA THR A 289 -15.09 -10.91 7.03
C THR A 289 -15.06 -11.62 5.69
N SER A 290 -15.08 -10.83 4.62
CA SER A 290 -15.10 -11.29 3.23
C SER A 290 -14.20 -10.42 2.37
N LEU A 291 -13.71 -10.98 1.26
CA LEU A 291 -12.90 -10.24 0.28
C LEU A 291 -13.71 -10.02 -0.99
N ALA A 292 -13.76 -8.78 -1.45
CA ALA A 292 -14.46 -8.38 -2.65
C ALA A 292 -13.66 -8.81 -3.89
N PRO A 293 -14.32 -9.36 -4.93
CA PRO A 293 -13.64 -9.72 -6.16
C PRO A 293 -13.23 -8.48 -6.95
N VAL A 294 -12.08 -8.56 -7.63
CA VAL A 294 -11.70 -7.54 -8.61
C VAL A 294 -12.52 -7.72 -9.88
N ILE A 295 -13.14 -6.63 -10.32
CA ILE A 295 -13.99 -6.60 -11.51
C ILE A 295 -13.29 -5.74 -12.55
N ASP A 296 -12.76 -6.37 -13.59
CA ASP A 296 -12.26 -5.69 -14.79
C ASP A 296 -13.35 -5.68 -15.86
N TYR A 297 -13.82 -4.47 -16.21
CA TYR A 297 -14.82 -4.32 -17.26
C TYR A 297 -14.16 -4.32 -18.63
N LYS A 298 -14.63 -5.24 -19.48
CA LYS A 298 -14.30 -5.29 -20.91
C LYS A 298 -15.59 -5.21 -21.74
N PRO A 299 -15.66 -4.31 -22.74
CA PRO A 299 -16.82 -4.21 -23.61
C PRO A 299 -17.17 -5.56 -24.26
N GLY A 300 -18.45 -5.93 -24.25
CA GLY A 300 -18.93 -7.16 -24.89
C GLY A 300 -18.64 -8.47 -24.13
N THR A 301 -17.83 -8.46 -23.07
CA THR A 301 -17.49 -9.69 -22.30
C THR A 301 -18.71 -10.37 -21.70
N GLY A 302 -19.71 -9.62 -21.24
CA GLY A 302 -20.97 -10.18 -20.74
C GLY A 302 -21.79 -10.94 -21.79
N LEU A 303 -21.64 -10.59 -23.07
CA LEU A 303 -22.32 -11.28 -24.18
C LEU A 303 -21.60 -12.58 -24.58
N ALA A 304 -20.31 -12.67 -24.27
CA ALA A 304 -19.46 -13.81 -24.55
C ALA A 304 -19.19 -14.68 -23.32
N ALA A 305 -20.03 -14.58 -22.26
CA ALA A 305 -19.84 -15.29 -20.99
C ALA A 305 -19.57 -16.80 -21.17
N GLN A 306 -20.18 -17.42 -22.18
CA GLN A 306 -19.99 -18.84 -22.53
C GLN A 306 -18.55 -19.21 -22.88
N GLN A 307 -17.77 -18.27 -23.43
CA GLN A 307 -16.34 -18.45 -23.73
C GLN A 307 -15.47 -18.42 -22.47
N TYR A 308 -15.99 -17.83 -21.39
CA TYR A 308 -15.33 -17.75 -20.09
C TYR A 308 -15.78 -18.87 -19.14
N THR A 309 -16.94 -19.49 -19.41
CA THR A 309 -17.45 -20.65 -18.69
C THR A 309 -16.99 -21.94 -19.36
N SER A 310 -15.83 -22.50 -19.01
CA SER A 310 -15.64 -23.95 -19.07
C SER A 310 -14.38 -24.45 -18.34
N HIS A 311 -14.52 -25.70 -17.86
CA HIS A 311 -13.52 -26.61 -17.25
C HIS A 311 -13.28 -26.49 -15.74
N GLY A 312 -14.27 -26.90 -14.94
CA GLY A 312 -14.01 -27.80 -13.80
C GLY A 312 -13.42 -27.23 -12.50
N HIS A 313 -13.59 -25.94 -12.19
CA HIS A 313 -13.22 -25.43 -10.88
C HIS A 313 -14.42 -25.01 -10.02
N LEU A 314 -14.57 -25.76 -8.92
CA LEU A 314 -15.60 -25.73 -7.89
C LEU A 314 -15.31 -24.69 -6.79
N HIS A 315 -14.50 -23.67 -7.07
CA HIS A 315 -14.15 -22.66 -6.06
C HIS A 315 -14.96 -21.40 -6.27
N SER A 316 -15.74 -21.03 -5.27
CA SER A 316 -16.34 -19.70 -5.15
C SER A 316 -15.24 -18.65 -5.28
N ILE A 317 -15.27 -17.86 -6.35
CA ILE A 317 -14.39 -16.69 -6.56
C ILE A 317 -14.66 -15.62 -5.48
N GLY A 318 -15.81 -15.68 -4.81
CA GLY A 318 -16.10 -14.85 -3.65
C GLY A 318 -15.17 -15.18 -2.49
N GLY A 319 -14.43 -14.16 -2.02
CA GLY A 319 -13.58 -14.27 -0.84
C GLY A 319 -12.12 -14.63 -1.10
N ALA A 320 -11.58 -14.52 -2.33
CA ALA A 320 -10.17 -14.74 -2.64
C ALA A 320 -9.38 -13.41 -2.77
N GLU A 321 -8.06 -13.50 -2.65
CA GLU A 321 -7.13 -12.39 -2.88
C GLU A 321 -7.15 -11.96 -4.36
N ALA A 322 -7.05 -10.66 -4.64
CA ALA A 322 -7.08 -10.11 -5.99
C ALA A 322 -6.02 -10.75 -6.91
N ALA A 323 -4.79 -10.93 -6.42
CA ALA A 323 -3.68 -11.43 -7.22
C ALA A 323 -3.79 -12.91 -7.57
N SER A 324 -4.62 -13.67 -6.85
CA SER A 324 -4.73 -15.11 -7.08
C SER A 324 -5.49 -15.47 -8.35
N GLN A 325 -6.32 -14.55 -8.83
CA GLN A 325 -7.14 -14.73 -10.03
C GLN A 325 -6.28 -14.81 -11.30
N LEU A 326 -5.06 -14.25 -11.28
CA LEU A 326 -4.18 -14.20 -12.45
C LEU A 326 -3.60 -15.55 -12.84
N CYS A 327 -3.21 -16.35 -11.85
CA CYS A 327 -2.47 -17.58 -12.13
C CYS A 327 -3.35 -18.69 -12.71
N VAL A 328 -4.68 -18.55 -12.63
CA VAL A 328 -5.65 -19.56 -13.04
C VAL A 328 -6.51 -19.01 -14.17
N GLY A 329 -6.26 -19.48 -15.39
CA GLY A 329 -7.02 -19.06 -16.57
C GLY A 329 -6.46 -17.81 -17.28
N TYR A 330 -5.18 -17.52 -17.09
CA TYR A 330 -4.44 -16.51 -17.84
C TYR A 330 -4.52 -16.73 -19.36
N GLY A 331 -4.52 -15.62 -20.11
CA GLY A 331 -4.38 -15.58 -21.56
C GLY A 331 -5.69 -15.75 -22.34
N ARG A 332 -6.83 -15.91 -21.64
CA ARG A 332 -8.14 -16.17 -22.27
C ARG A 332 -8.67 -15.00 -23.11
N THR A 333 -8.25 -13.77 -22.81
CA THR A 333 -8.69 -12.57 -23.54
C THR A 333 -7.66 -12.05 -24.54
N LEU A 334 -6.54 -12.76 -24.70
CA LEU A 334 -5.40 -12.30 -25.48
C LEU A 334 -5.24 -13.12 -26.76
N TYR A 335 -4.55 -12.50 -27.73
CA TYR A 335 -4.23 -13.10 -29.02
C TYR A 335 -2.89 -13.83 -28.89
N THR A 336 -2.88 -15.16 -29.03
CA THR A 336 -1.73 -16.03 -28.72
C THR A 336 -0.53 -15.79 -29.62
N ASP A 337 -0.76 -15.45 -30.88
CA ASP A 337 0.22 -15.00 -31.88
C ASP A 337 0.98 -13.75 -31.43
N VAL A 338 0.23 -12.75 -30.94
CA VAL A 338 0.81 -11.50 -30.44
C VAL A 338 1.50 -11.72 -29.09
N MET A 339 0.94 -12.56 -28.22
CA MET A 339 1.56 -12.89 -26.92
C MET A 339 2.92 -13.55 -27.09
N ALA A 340 3.09 -14.45 -28.07
CA ALA A 340 4.35 -15.16 -28.28
C ALA A 340 5.48 -14.21 -28.71
N THR A 341 5.13 -13.13 -29.43
CA THR A 341 6.07 -12.17 -30.03
C THR A 341 6.29 -10.93 -29.16
N ASP A 342 5.29 -10.47 -28.41
CA ASP A 342 5.39 -9.29 -27.56
C ASP A 342 5.16 -9.64 -26.07
N PRO A 343 6.26 -9.73 -25.26
CA PRO A 343 6.20 -9.92 -23.82
C PRO A 343 5.30 -8.91 -23.09
N LEU A 344 5.29 -7.64 -23.51
CA LEU A 344 4.49 -6.62 -22.84
C LEU A 344 3.01 -6.82 -23.15
N TYR A 345 2.67 -7.21 -24.39
CA TYR A 345 1.30 -7.61 -24.74
C TYR A 345 0.83 -8.79 -23.88
N ALA A 346 1.69 -9.78 -23.64
CA ALA A 346 1.39 -10.90 -22.75
C ALA A 346 1.03 -10.44 -21.33
N LEU A 347 1.56 -9.32 -20.85
CA LEU A 347 1.23 -8.76 -19.52
C LEU A 347 -0.08 -7.96 -19.47
N THR A 348 -0.80 -7.80 -20.58
CA THR A 348 -2.01 -6.97 -20.65
C THR A 348 -3.07 -7.36 -19.61
N GLU A 349 -3.30 -8.65 -19.37
CA GLU A 349 -4.24 -9.10 -18.32
C GLU A 349 -3.74 -8.76 -16.90
N VAL A 350 -2.43 -8.79 -16.67
CA VAL A 350 -1.81 -8.38 -15.40
C VAL A 350 -1.97 -6.88 -15.16
N PHE A 351 -1.78 -6.05 -16.18
CA PHE A 351 -2.05 -4.61 -16.09
C PHE A 351 -3.54 -4.30 -15.89
N ASN A 352 -4.42 -5.05 -16.55
CA ASN A 352 -5.85 -4.83 -16.42
C ASN A 352 -6.35 -5.13 -15.00
N ILE A 353 -5.95 -6.25 -14.39
CA ILE A 353 -6.40 -6.56 -13.03
C ILE A 353 -5.82 -5.59 -11.99
N THR A 354 -4.56 -5.18 -12.15
CA THR A 354 -3.91 -4.23 -11.23
C THR A 354 -4.60 -2.88 -11.30
N THR A 355 -4.81 -2.34 -12.51
CA THR A 355 -5.53 -1.07 -12.70
C THR A 355 -6.98 -1.15 -12.23
N ALA A 356 -7.70 -2.24 -12.50
CA ALA A 356 -9.06 -2.45 -12.01
C ALA A 356 -9.13 -2.46 -10.48
N SER A 357 -8.20 -3.17 -9.82
CA SER A 357 -8.14 -3.26 -8.35
C SER A 357 -7.89 -1.90 -7.70
N VAL A 358 -6.95 -1.11 -8.25
CA VAL A 358 -6.66 0.25 -7.79
C VAL A 358 -7.86 1.15 -8.05
N ASN A 359 -8.51 1.05 -9.21
CA ASN A 359 -9.69 1.84 -9.54
C ASN A 359 -10.85 1.59 -8.56
N GLN A 360 -11.12 0.32 -8.23
CA GLN A 360 -12.12 -0.05 -7.24
C GLN A 360 -11.77 0.49 -5.85
N TYR A 361 -10.48 0.43 -5.48
CA TYR A 361 -10.02 1.02 -4.23
C TYR A 361 -10.23 2.55 -4.18
N LEU A 362 -9.96 3.26 -5.27
CA LEU A 362 -10.23 4.70 -5.36
C LEU A 362 -11.73 5.00 -5.29
N ASN A 363 -12.58 4.17 -5.89
CA ASN A 363 -14.04 4.30 -5.76
C ASN A 363 -14.49 4.16 -4.31
N LEU A 364 -13.91 3.21 -3.56
CA LEU A 364 -14.19 3.06 -2.13
C LEU A 364 -13.80 4.32 -1.36
N VAL A 365 -12.58 4.83 -1.56
CA VAL A 365 -12.10 6.05 -0.89
C VAL A 365 -12.99 7.24 -1.23
N GLU A 366 -13.32 7.45 -2.51
CA GLU A 366 -14.19 8.51 -2.99
C GLU A 366 -15.59 8.44 -2.35
N HIS A 367 -16.20 7.25 -2.33
CA HIS A 367 -17.50 7.04 -1.70
C HIS A 367 -17.48 7.37 -0.20
N LYS A 368 -16.42 7.01 0.52
CA LYS A 368 -16.27 7.31 1.95
C LYS A 368 -15.99 8.80 2.19
N LEU A 369 -15.25 9.46 1.31
CA LEU A 369 -15.01 10.90 1.37
C LEU A 369 -16.29 11.70 1.20
N ALA A 370 -17.16 11.32 0.25
CA ALA A 370 -18.46 11.95 0.07
C ALA A 370 -19.36 11.79 1.32
N GLY A 371 -19.31 10.61 1.97
CA GLY A 371 -20.03 10.38 3.22
C GLY A 371 -19.59 11.30 4.36
N PHE A 372 -18.33 11.74 4.39
CA PHE A 372 -17.85 12.66 5.43
C PHE A 372 -18.35 14.09 5.23
N THR A 373 -18.65 14.53 4.01
CA THR A 373 -19.10 15.90 3.74
C THR A 373 -20.60 16.11 3.97
N ASP A 374 -21.38 15.04 3.93
CA ASP A 374 -22.84 15.10 3.98
C ASP A 374 -23.42 14.87 5.40
N ASP A 375 -22.64 14.31 6.32
CA ASP A 375 -23.14 13.90 7.65
C ASP A 375 -22.94 14.98 8.73
N GLU A 376 -24.02 15.69 9.07
CA GLU A 376 -24.05 16.71 10.13
C GLU A 376 -23.74 16.16 11.55
N HIS A 377 -23.72 14.84 11.73
CA HIS A 377 -23.55 14.19 13.03
C HIS A 377 -22.08 13.88 13.39
N TYR A 378 -21.13 14.10 12.48
CA TYR A 378 -19.71 13.86 12.79
C TYR A 378 -19.12 14.99 13.62
N ASP A 379 -18.45 14.64 14.72
CA ASP A 379 -17.59 15.59 15.42
C ASP A 379 -16.44 16.03 14.49
N ASN A 380 -16.24 17.35 14.36
CA ASN A 380 -15.27 17.92 13.43
C ASN A 380 -13.85 17.34 13.59
N PHE A 381 -13.45 16.94 14.79
CA PHE A 381 -12.14 16.33 15.04
C PHE A 381 -12.02 14.90 14.50
N ASP A 382 -13.12 14.14 14.54
CA ASP A 382 -13.15 12.75 14.05
C ASP A 382 -13.09 12.73 12.52
N MET A 383 -13.84 13.62 11.87
CA MET A 383 -13.77 13.85 10.42
C MET A 383 -12.35 14.24 10.00
N LEU A 384 -11.67 15.10 10.75
CA LEU A 384 -10.30 15.53 10.46
C LEU A 384 -9.29 14.35 10.53
N SER A 385 -9.44 13.47 11.52
CA SER A 385 -8.60 12.25 11.64
C SER A 385 -8.76 11.36 10.40
N ASN A 386 -10.00 11.12 9.98
CA ASN A 386 -10.31 10.31 8.79
C ASN A 386 -9.80 10.93 7.49
N LEU A 387 -10.00 12.24 7.28
CA LEU A 387 -9.50 12.93 6.10
C LEU A 387 -7.97 12.89 6.00
N ARG A 388 -7.28 13.10 7.13
CA ARG A 388 -5.81 12.99 7.18
C ARG A 388 -5.35 11.58 6.83
N TYR A 389 -6.01 10.57 7.40
CA TYR A 389 -5.69 9.18 7.12
C TYR A 389 -5.92 8.81 5.65
N SER A 390 -7.05 9.20 5.06
CA SER A 390 -7.33 9.01 3.62
C SER A 390 -6.28 9.69 2.74
N LYS A 391 -5.89 10.93 3.09
CA LYS A 391 -4.82 11.66 2.39
C LYS A 391 -3.49 10.91 2.43
N ASP A 392 -3.11 10.35 3.57
CA ASP A 392 -1.87 9.58 3.71
C ASP A 392 -1.88 8.33 2.82
N ILE A 393 -3.01 7.63 2.72
CA ILE A 393 -3.11 6.47 1.84
C ILE A 393 -3.08 6.87 0.36
N LEU A 394 -3.76 7.95 -0.02
CA LEU A 394 -3.73 8.45 -1.39
C LEU A 394 -2.31 8.86 -1.82
N TYR A 395 -1.50 9.46 -0.94
CA TYR A 395 -0.08 9.73 -1.24
C TYR A 395 0.74 8.48 -1.49
N ARG A 396 0.46 7.39 -0.77
CA ARG A 396 1.14 6.12 -1.02
C ARG A 396 0.79 5.60 -2.42
N GLN A 397 -0.49 5.59 -2.78
CA GLN A 397 -0.96 5.14 -4.09
C GLN A 397 -0.39 6.01 -5.22
N GLN A 398 -0.31 7.33 -5.02
CA GLN A 398 0.32 8.24 -5.98
C GLN A 398 1.76 7.83 -6.29
N ARG A 399 2.58 7.57 -5.25
CA ARG A 399 3.99 7.19 -5.42
C ARG A 399 4.16 5.89 -6.19
N GLN A 400 3.31 4.89 -5.92
CA GLN A 400 3.36 3.60 -6.63
C GLN A 400 2.99 3.77 -8.12
N LEU A 401 1.91 4.51 -8.42
CA LEU A 401 1.51 4.79 -9.80
C LEU A 401 2.55 5.62 -10.55
N GLU A 402 3.22 6.57 -9.88
CA GLU A 402 4.30 7.37 -10.45
C GLU A 402 5.50 6.52 -10.89
N GLN A 403 5.84 5.48 -10.12
CA GLN A 403 6.92 4.55 -10.48
C GLN A 403 6.56 3.74 -11.73
N VAL A 404 5.33 3.20 -11.80
CA VAL A 404 4.87 2.45 -12.98
C VAL A 404 4.80 3.35 -14.21
N ASN A 405 4.29 4.57 -14.08
CA ASN A 405 4.24 5.54 -15.18
C ASN A 405 5.64 5.98 -15.65
N ALA A 406 6.59 6.17 -14.72
CA ALA A 406 7.97 6.47 -15.09
C ALA A 406 8.59 5.34 -15.90
N TRP A 407 8.33 4.09 -15.51
CA TRP A 407 8.77 2.91 -16.24
C TRP A 407 8.14 2.82 -17.64
N LEU A 408 6.80 2.98 -17.75
CA LEU A 408 6.08 2.95 -19.02
C LEU A 408 6.56 4.04 -20.00
N LYS A 409 6.85 5.25 -19.49
CA LYS A 409 7.42 6.33 -20.30
C LYS A 409 8.80 5.98 -20.83
N LEU A 410 9.66 5.38 -20.02
CA LEU A 410 10.97 4.93 -20.48
C LEU A 410 10.83 3.81 -21.53
N TYR A 411 9.90 2.87 -21.35
CA TYR A 411 9.60 1.85 -22.33
C TYR A 411 9.24 2.49 -23.70
N GLN A 412 8.35 3.48 -23.70
CA GLN A 412 7.95 4.20 -24.92
C GLN A 412 9.13 4.96 -25.56
N LEU A 413 9.93 5.67 -24.77
CA LEU A 413 11.06 6.47 -25.25
C LEU A 413 12.15 5.61 -25.90
N HIS A 414 12.40 4.40 -25.37
CA HIS A 414 13.40 3.50 -25.90
C HIS A 414 12.84 2.54 -26.96
N GLY A 415 11.59 2.72 -27.40
CA GLY A 415 10.95 1.84 -28.39
C GLY A 415 10.86 0.38 -27.93
N GLY A 416 10.81 0.14 -26.62
CA GLY A 416 10.74 -1.21 -26.05
C GLY A 416 12.00 -2.05 -26.23
N THR A 417 13.19 -1.44 -26.30
CA THR A 417 14.46 -2.19 -26.35
C THR A 417 14.54 -3.24 -25.23
N GLY A 418 14.85 -4.48 -25.62
CA GLY A 418 14.89 -5.63 -24.72
C GLY A 418 13.54 -6.27 -24.42
N TRP A 419 12.43 -5.58 -24.66
CA TRP A 419 11.05 -6.05 -24.44
C TRP A 419 10.31 -6.41 -25.73
N ARG A 420 10.84 -6.06 -26.91
CA ARG A 420 10.33 -6.51 -28.21
C ARG A 420 11.20 -7.64 -28.75
N THR A 421 10.57 -8.69 -29.29
CA THR A 421 11.30 -9.77 -29.99
C THR A 421 11.41 -9.52 -31.49
N THR A 422 10.48 -8.76 -32.06
CA THR A 422 10.41 -8.45 -33.49
C THR A 422 10.59 -6.96 -33.74
N ASN A 423 11.19 -6.62 -34.89
CA ASN A 423 11.34 -5.23 -35.33
C ASN A 423 10.04 -4.64 -35.91
N GLN A 424 9.11 -5.50 -36.34
CA GLN A 424 7.80 -5.09 -36.84
C GLN A 424 6.80 -5.00 -35.68
N GLU A 425 6.14 -3.86 -35.56
CA GLU A 425 5.15 -3.59 -34.52
C GLU A 425 3.77 -4.12 -34.94
N ASP A 426 3.21 -5.01 -34.11
CA ASP A 426 1.84 -5.49 -34.29
C ASP A 426 0.87 -4.39 -33.84
N PRO A 427 -0.15 -4.02 -34.67
CA PRO A 427 -1.10 -2.98 -34.32
C PRO A 427 -1.89 -3.29 -33.04
N LYS A 428 -2.17 -4.57 -32.73
CA LYS A 428 -2.87 -4.99 -31.51
C LYS A 428 -1.97 -4.76 -30.29
N ALA A 429 -0.68 -5.07 -30.39
CA ALA A 429 0.29 -4.82 -29.33
C ALA A 429 0.43 -3.32 -29.05
N ALA A 430 0.58 -2.51 -30.10
CA ALA A 430 0.66 -1.05 -29.98
C ALA A 430 -0.60 -0.44 -29.32
N GLN A 431 -1.79 -0.92 -29.71
CA GLN A 431 -3.06 -0.51 -29.12
C GLN A 431 -3.15 -0.90 -27.63
N ALA A 432 -2.74 -2.13 -27.28
CA ALA A 432 -2.75 -2.59 -25.90
C ALA A 432 -1.83 -1.76 -25.00
N VAL A 433 -0.61 -1.45 -25.47
CA VAL A 433 0.33 -0.58 -24.74
C VAL A 433 -0.26 0.81 -24.53
N THR A 434 -0.85 1.39 -25.58
CA THR A 434 -1.51 2.71 -25.50
C THR A 434 -2.63 2.70 -24.46
N SER A 435 -3.47 1.65 -24.45
CA SER A 435 -4.55 1.46 -23.47
C SER A 435 -4.01 1.34 -22.04
N VAL A 436 -2.93 0.58 -21.82
CA VAL A 436 -2.29 0.45 -20.50
C VAL A 436 -1.79 1.80 -20.01
N VAL A 437 -1.07 2.55 -20.85
CA VAL A 437 -0.56 3.88 -20.48
C VAL A 437 -1.70 4.83 -20.11
N GLN A 438 -2.75 4.90 -20.95
CA GLN A 438 -3.93 5.73 -20.68
C GLN A 438 -4.61 5.38 -19.34
N ARG A 439 -4.71 4.08 -19.01
CA ARG A 439 -5.30 3.64 -17.74
C ARG A 439 -4.50 4.14 -16.53
N TYR A 440 -3.17 4.01 -16.56
CA TYR A 440 -2.34 4.48 -15.44
C TYR A 440 -2.29 6.01 -15.34
N GLU A 441 -2.31 6.74 -16.46
CA GLU A 441 -2.43 8.20 -16.47
C GLU A 441 -3.77 8.67 -15.88
N TYR A 442 -4.87 7.97 -16.22
CA TYR A 442 -6.18 8.21 -15.65
C TYR A 442 -6.19 7.99 -14.14
N LEU A 443 -5.65 6.86 -13.65
CA LEU A 443 -5.56 6.57 -12.21
C LEU A 443 -4.72 7.61 -11.47
N GLN A 444 -3.58 8.02 -12.04
CA GLN A 444 -2.73 9.07 -11.46
C GLN A 444 -3.49 10.40 -11.34
N THR A 445 -4.27 10.76 -12.36
CA THR A 445 -5.11 11.95 -12.35
C THR A 445 -6.20 11.87 -11.29
N ARG A 446 -6.91 10.73 -11.18
CA ARG A 446 -7.92 10.50 -10.14
C ARG A 446 -7.34 10.64 -8.73
N VAL A 447 -6.19 10.03 -8.46
CA VAL A 447 -5.54 10.14 -7.14
C VAL A 447 -5.25 11.60 -6.80
N ARG A 448 -4.73 12.39 -7.74
CA ARG A 448 -4.46 13.82 -7.51
C ARG A 448 -5.73 14.61 -7.24
N THR A 449 -6.82 14.33 -7.97
CA THR A 449 -8.12 14.96 -7.74
C THR A 449 -8.66 14.64 -6.34
N LEU A 450 -8.64 13.37 -5.92
CA LEU A 450 -9.08 12.96 -4.59
C LEU A 450 -8.21 13.56 -3.47
N GLN A 451 -6.90 13.67 -3.69
CA GLN A 451 -5.99 14.36 -2.76
C GLN A 451 -6.32 15.85 -2.62
N ALA A 452 -6.58 16.54 -3.73
CA ALA A 452 -6.98 17.95 -3.71
C ALA A 452 -8.30 18.13 -2.94
N GLN A 453 -9.29 17.28 -3.22
CA GLN A 453 -10.56 17.28 -2.49
C GLN A 453 -10.36 17.05 -0.98
N CYS A 454 -9.49 16.13 -0.58
CA CYS A 454 -9.17 15.92 0.84
C CYS A 454 -8.50 17.15 1.45
N GLN A 455 -7.59 17.80 0.73
CA GLN A 455 -6.92 19.02 1.21
C GLN A 455 -7.89 20.18 1.39
N ASP A 456 -8.82 20.36 0.46
CA ASP A 456 -9.84 21.40 0.52
C ASP A 456 -10.81 21.14 1.68
N ALA A 457 -11.25 19.88 1.85
CA ALA A 457 -12.09 19.46 2.98
C ALA A 457 -11.39 19.69 4.33
N ILE A 458 -10.11 19.31 4.46
CA ILE A 458 -9.31 19.57 5.67
C ILE A 458 -9.24 21.07 5.96
N SER A 459 -9.00 21.90 4.94
CA SER A 459 -8.86 23.36 5.11
C SER A 459 -10.19 24.00 5.53
N SER A 460 -11.29 23.60 4.90
CA SER A 460 -12.65 24.04 5.25
C SER A 460 -13.03 23.64 6.69
N LEU A 461 -12.75 22.40 7.07
CA LEU A 461 -13.02 21.88 8.40
C LEU A 461 -12.19 22.58 9.46
N MET A 462 -10.90 22.84 9.20
CA MET A 462 -10.04 23.58 10.12
C MET A 462 -10.55 25.01 10.35
N ASN A 463 -10.98 25.69 9.29
CA ASN A 463 -11.60 27.02 9.41
C ASN A 463 -12.87 26.97 10.27
N SER A 464 -13.68 25.92 10.10
CA SER A 464 -14.92 25.73 10.87
C SER A 464 -14.65 25.42 12.35
N ILE A 465 -13.63 24.60 12.66
CA ILE A 465 -13.14 24.34 14.02
C ILE A 465 -12.68 25.64 14.68
N ASN A 466 -11.83 26.43 14.00
CA ASN A 466 -11.34 27.70 14.51
C ASN A 466 -12.49 28.69 14.79
N LEU A 467 -13.49 28.78 13.89
CA LEU A 467 -14.67 29.61 14.10
C LEU A 467 -15.51 29.15 15.31
N LYS A 468 -15.67 27.84 15.50
CA LYS A 468 -16.36 27.26 16.67
C LYS A 468 -15.61 27.59 17.97
N GLU A 469 -14.28 27.47 17.98
CA GLU A 469 -13.44 27.81 19.13
C GLU A 469 -13.51 29.31 19.46
N ILE A 470 -13.48 30.18 18.45
CA ILE A 470 -13.67 31.63 18.62
C ILE A 470 -15.03 31.93 19.23
N LYS A 471 -16.11 31.31 18.72
CA LYS A 471 -17.47 31.49 19.27
C LYS A 471 -17.55 31.03 20.72
N ASN A 472 -16.99 29.87 21.05
CA ASN A 472 -16.95 29.35 22.42
C ASN A 472 -16.16 30.28 23.34
N SER A 473 -15.01 30.79 22.90
CA SER A 473 -14.18 31.74 23.65
C SER A 473 -14.88 33.08 23.85
N TYR A 474 -15.64 33.54 22.86
CA TYR A 474 -16.47 34.74 22.96
C TYR A 474 -17.61 34.54 23.98
N GLU A 475 -18.29 33.40 23.96
CA GLU A 475 -19.33 33.07 24.94
C GLU A 475 -18.77 32.96 26.36
N GLN A 476 -17.59 32.34 26.54
CA GLN A 476 -16.88 32.31 27.81
C GLN A 476 -16.52 33.72 28.27
N SER A 477 -16.00 34.57 27.38
CA SER A 477 -15.69 35.97 27.69
C SER A 477 -16.93 36.75 28.14
N LYS A 478 -18.09 36.50 27.52
CA LYS A 478 -19.38 37.09 27.94
C LYS A 478 -19.80 36.60 29.34
N ARG A 479 -19.60 35.32 29.65
CA ARG A 479 -19.87 34.77 31.01
C ARG A 479 -18.93 35.40 32.05
N ILE A 480 -17.64 35.52 31.74
CA ILE A 480 -16.67 36.21 32.59
C ILE A 480 -17.06 37.67 32.79
N GLY A 481 -17.51 38.36 31.74
CA GLY A 481 -18.00 39.74 31.84
C GLY A 481 -19.20 39.87 32.78
N LYS A 482 -20.18 38.95 32.69
CA LYS A 482 -21.32 38.91 33.61
C LYS A 482 -20.91 38.63 35.06
N LEU A 483 -19.99 37.69 35.27
CA LEU A 483 -19.47 37.37 36.61
C LEU A 483 -18.74 38.55 37.22
N THR A 484 -17.90 39.21 36.42
CA THR A 484 -17.14 40.40 36.82
C THR A 484 -18.09 41.53 37.20
N PHE A 485 -19.10 41.82 36.36
CA PHE A 485 -20.15 42.78 36.68
C PHE A 485 -20.82 42.48 38.04
N LEU A 486 -21.16 41.21 38.28
CA LEU A 486 -21.79 40.78 39.52
C LEU A 486 -20.86 40.96 40.73
N ALA A 487 -19.57 40.64 40.58
CA ALA A 487 -18.56 40.84 41.63
C ALA A 487 -18.37 42.32 41.97
N PHE A 488 -18.32 43.21 40.97
CA PHE A 488 -18.23 44.66 41.18
C PHE A 488 -19.47 45.24 41.89
N ALA A 489 -20.64 44.61 41.75
CA ALA A 489 -21.85 44.98 42.48
C ALA A 489 -21.85 44.47 43.94
N PHE A 490 -21.55 43.19 44.15
CA PHE A 490 -21.69 42.57 45.47
C PHE A 490 -20.49 42.78 46.40
N ALA A 491 -19.27 42.97 45.90
CA ALA A 491 -18.11 43.14 46.78
C ALA A 491 -18.22 44.41 47.66
N PRO A 492 -18.55 45.60 47.11
CA PRO A 492 -18.78 46.81 47.92
C PRO A 492 -19.99 46.67 48.86
N LEU A 493 -21.06 46.05 48.38
CA LEU A 493 -22.27 45.82 49.15
C LEU A 493 -22.00 44.90 50.35
N SER A 494 -21.26 43.81 50.15
CA SER A 494 -20.90 42.85 51.20
C SER A 494 -19.92 43.44 52.20
N PHE A 495 -19.00 44.29 51.74
CA PHE A 495 -18.08 45.01 52.61
C PHE A 495 -18.81 45.99 53.54
N THR A 496 -19.71 46.80 52.99
CA THR A 496 -20.50 47.77 53.78
C THR A 496 -21.46 47.08 54.73
N THR A 497 -22.12 45.99 54.33
CA THR A 497 -22.97 45.22 55.26
C THR A 497 -22.15 44.58 56.38
N SER A 498 -20.98 44.01 56.08
CA SER A 498 -20.10 43.43 57.10
C SER A 498 -19.56 44.49 58.07
N PHE A 499 -19.10 45.64 57.57
CA PHE A 499 -18.57 46.73 58.39
C PHE A 499 -19.61 47.29 59.36
N PHE A 500 -20.86 47.49 58.89
CA PHE A 500 -21.95 48.01 59.73
C PHE A 500 -22.60 46.93 60.61
N ALA A 501 -22.44 45.64 60.29
CA ALA A 501 -22.84 44.54 61.17
C ALA A 501 -21.84 44.28 62.31
N MET A 502 -20.60 44.75 62.17
CA MET A 502 -19.54 44.58 63.16
C MET A 502 -19.80 45.52 64.35
N ASN A 503 -19.96 44.95 65.55
CA ASN A 503 -20.28 45.70 66.77
C ASN A 503 -19.05 46.41 67.36
N ILE A 504 -18.40 47.26 66.56
CA ILE A 504 -17.19 48.00 66.92
C ILE A 504 -17.58 49.38 67.50
N GLY A 505 -18.32 49.42 68.60
CA GLY A 505 -18.49 50.64 69.41
C GLY A 505 -19.15 51.87 68.74
N LEU A 506 -19.62 51.79 67.49
CA LEU A 506 -20.30 52.85 66.76
C LEU A 506 -21.80 52.89 67.11
N LYS A 507 -22.14 53.45 68.28
CA LYS A 507 -23.49 53.36 68.86
C LYS A 507 -24.58 54.27 68.27
N ASP A 508 -24.30 55.10 67.26
CA ASP A 508 -25.28 56.06 66.71
C ASP A 508 -25.31 56.15 65.16
N LEU A 509 -25.00 55.07 64.44
CA LEU A 509 -25.07 55.08 62.98
C LEU A 509 -26.52 54.94 62.47
N SER A 510 -27.06 56.03 61.91
CA SER A 510 -28.37 56.05 61.24
C SER A 510 -28.37 55.21 59.96
N LEU A 511 -29.50 54.55 59.65
CA LEU A 511 -29.75 53.85 58.39
C LEU A 511 -29.36 54.68 57.15
N LYS A 512 -29.52 56.01 57.22
CA LYS A 512 -29.16 56.94 56.14
C LYS A 512 -27.65 56.98 55.85
N THR A 513 -26.81 56.83 56.86
CA THR A 513 -25.34 56.85 56.71
C THR A 513 -24.82 55.59 56.03
N TRP A 514 -25.45 54.44 56.27
CA TRP A 514 -25.16 53.19 55.56
C TRP A 514 -25.48 53.32 54.06
N PHE A 515 -26.68 53.81 53.70
CA PHE A 515 -27.05 54.01 52.29
C PHE A 515 -26.09 54.95 51.55
N ALA A 516 -25.71 56.08 52.16
CA ALA A 516 -24.78 57.03 51.56
C ALA A 516 -23.38 56.42 51.33
N ALA A 517 -22.85 55.71 52.33
CA ALA A 517 -21.54 55.04 52.22
C ALA A 517 -21.54 53.95 51.13
N THR A 518 -22.60 53.15 51.04
CA THR A 518 -22.75 52.10 50.03
C THR A 518 -22.84 52.66 48.61
N ILE A 519 -23.61 53.74 48.39
CA ILE A 519 -23.72 54.38 47.06
C ILE A 519 -22.37 54.94 46.60
N ILE A 520 -21.64 55.62 47.50
CA ILE A 520 -20.32 56.17 47.18
C ILE A 520 -19.36 55.03 46.82
N LEU A 521 -19.30 53.97 47.64
CA LEU A 521 -18.38 52.87 47.42
C LEU A 521 -18.68 52.12 46.12
N VAL A 522 -19.95 51.82 45.82
CA VAL A 522 -20.37 51.21 44.55
C VAL A 522 -20.03 52.12 43.36
N SER A 523 -20.26 53.44 43.47
CA SER A 523 -19.94 54.37 42.39
C SER A 523 -18.44 54.41 42.09
N VAL A 524 -17.60 54.42 43.13
CA VAL A 524 -16.13 54.39 43.00
C VAL A 524 -15.65 53.09 42.36
N THR A 525 -16.24 51.94 42.70
CA THR A 525 -15.84 50.66 42.10
C THR A 525 -16.35 50.47 40.67
N PHE A 526 -17.49 51.06 40.29
CA PHE A 526 -18.02 51.02 38.92
C PHE A 526 -17.38 52.04 37.98
N PHE A 527 -16.86 53.16 38.51
CA PHE A 527 -16.20 54.19 37.72
C PHE A 527 -15.11 53.64 36.75
N PRO A 528 -14.15 52.81 37.18
CA PRO A 528 -13.13 52.25 36.28
C PRO A 528 -13.66 51.17 35.32
N MET A 529 -14.87 50.64 35.55
CA MET A 529 -15.51 49.68 34.64
C MET A 529 -16.19 50.39 33.46
N ILE A 530 -16.76 51.58 33.70
CA ILE A 530 -17.49 52.37 32.70
C ILE A 530 -16.55 53.26 31.89
N PHE A 531 -15.53 53.83 32.53
CA PHE A 531 -14.55 54.67 31.87
C PHE A 531 -13.29 53.86 31.56
N ASP A 532 -12.81 53.91 30.31
CA ASP A 532 -11.52 53.33 29.92
C ASP A 532 -10.36 54.15 30.53
N VAL A 533 -10.12 53.91 31.82
CA VAL A 533 -9.08 54.57 32.62
C VAL A 533 -7.70 54.32 31.99
N MET A 534 -7.47 53.17 31.37
CA MET A 534 -6.20 52.85 30.71
C MET A 534 -6.00 53.63 29.41
N GLY A 535 -7.03 53.77 28.58
CA GLY A 535 -7.01 54.63 27.40
C GLY A 535 -6.79 56.10 27.75
N TRP A 536 -7.44 56.56 28.82
CA TRP A 536 -7.26 57.92 29.35
C TRP A 536 -5.83 58.16 29.87
N VAL A 537 -5.26 57.22 30.63
CA VAL A 537 -3.88 57.28 31.14
C VAL A 537 -2.86 57.26 29.99
N LYS A 538 -3.04 56.43 28.96
CA LYS A 538 -2.16 56.40 27.77
C LYS A 538 -2.21 57.73 27.00
N ASN A 539 -3.39 58.32 26.85
CA ASN A 539 -3.53 59.64 26.24
C ASN A 539 -2.89 60.75 27.09
N LEU A 540 -2.95 60.64 28.41
CA LEU A 540 -2.26 61.55 29.32
C LEU A 540 -0.73 61.40 29.21
N GLN A 541 -0.21 60.17 29.16
CA GLN A 541 1.22 59.91 28.96
C GLN A 541 1.71 60.44 27.61
N LYS A 542 0.96 60.23 26.52
CA LYS A 542 1.29 60.82 25.22
C LYS A 542 1.33 62.35 25.27
N LYS A 543 0.32 62.97 25.87
CA LYS A 543 0.28 64.43 26.05
C LYS A 543 1.45 64.93 26.90
N LEU A 544 1.80 64.22 27.97
CA LEU A 544 2.95 64.55 28.82
C LEU A 544 4.27 64.40 28.06
N CYS A 545 4.46 63.33 27.29
CA CYS A 545 5.64 63.15 26.43
C CYS A 545 5.75 64.23 25.34
N ASP A 546 4.64 64.64 24.74
CA ASP A 546 4.63 65.71 23.73
C ASP A 546 4.92 67.08 24.35
N VAL A 547 4.44 67.34 25.57
CA VAL A 547 4.78 68.54 26.35
C VAL A 547 6.26 68.53 26.73
N TRP A 548 6.81 67.38 27.16
CA TRP A 548 8.24 67.22 27.44
C TRP A 548 9.12 67.37 26.20
N ARG A 549 8.66 66.92 25.02
CA ARG A 549 9.36 67.17 23.75
C ARG A 549 9.37 68.65 23.38
N LYS A 550 8.25 69.36 23.56
CA LYS A 550 8.17 70.80 23.30
C LYS A 550 9.02 71.62 24.27
N ALA A 551 9.10 71.20 25.53
CA ALA A 551 9.95 71.82 26.53
C ALA A 551 11.46 71.59 26.32
N ARG A 552 11.86 70.65 25.44
CA ARG A 552 13.26 70.38 25.09
C ARG A 552 13.74 71.16 23.84
N TYR A 553 12.84 71.89 23.18
CA TYR A 553 13.11 72.77 22.03
C TYR A 553 13.03 74.27 22.38
N ILE A 554 12.78 74.58 23.65
CA ILE A 554 12.99 75.88 24.29
C ILE A 554 14.21 75.70 25.19
#